data_AF-A0A5M5ZP40-F1
#
_entry.id   AF-A0A5M5ZP40-F1
#
_cell.length_a   1.000
_cell.length_b   1.000
_cell.length_c   1.000
_cell.angle_alpha   90.00
_cell.angle_beta   90.00
_cell.angle_gamma   90.00
#
_symmetry.space_group_name_H-M   'P 1'
#
loop_
_entity.id
_entity.type
_entity.pdbx_description
1 polymer ?
#
loop_
_entity_poly.entity_id
_entity_poly.type
_entity_poly.pdbx_seq_one_letter_code
_entity_poly.pdbx_strand_id
1 'polypeptide(L)'
;MASKNQEYAELYAEYAMEQMRRYGIPASVTLAQGILESSNGQSELARKENNHFGIKATSEWIAEGGRYGLYSDDKPNEKFCSYDSVGDSYEHHSRFLKENSRYSRCFALSPDDYKGWAHEIERAGYATGGHYADSLQRIIERNGLQAYDRQVMEEMEKQGKKFGVENNPLREAEKTTGYSFPVERKEFLFITSPFGMGQDPANSEKQRMHTGIDIRCNGDAVLATENGGKVVAVNGKSVTVEYGRRDGSKVQCTYMNTGEISVKVGDTVQAGQRLGTTGKSGEHLHFGVRYIHADGTRREVDPAAYLAEIAQKGNIRQQLMHNGNDLLTKYKETESVKENIPLSPDAWMKKLLSSEDSGIGLSGCNDPIVDMAMTAFTSLMLLAVQIDRKEEEEQKAAISEAMDSKRIDLKPLLPGMKTCDLVIGENGRATLRAENGNVQVSRELTVAELSRLSATLNNGSLSEEAKRLRVTGMLNTVILSETASQKFEQGMSEQQGQTENLKR
;
A
#
# COMPACT_ATOMS: atom_id res chain seq x y z
N MET A 1 -17.33 -16.77 -6.54
CA MET A 1 -15.86 -16.83 -6.36
C MET A 1 -15.24 -16.90 -7.74
N ALA A 2 -14.16 -16.15 -8.00
CA ALA A 2 -13.40 -16.26 -9.24
C ALA A 2 -12.84 -17.68 -9.40
N SER A 3 -12.62 -18.14 -10.63
CA SER A 3 -11.96 -19.43 -10.85
C SER A 3 -10.45 -19.27 -10.62
N LYS A 4 -9.73 -20.36 -10.32
CA LYS A 4 -8.26 -20.33 -10.19
C LYS A 4 -7.55 -19.80 -11.44
N ASN A 5 -8.13 -20.03 -12.62
CA ASN A 5 -7.65 -19.48 -13.88
C ASN A 5 -7.79 -17.95 -13.90
N GLN A 6 -8.89 -17.44 -13.37
CA GLN A 6 -9.18 -16.02 -13.33
C GLN A 6 -8.32 -15.30 -12.28
N GLU A 7 -8.13 -15.90 -11.10
CA GLU A 7 -7.20 -15.40 -10.09
C GLU A 7 -5.76 -15.33 -10.63
N TYR A 8 -5.30 -16.37 -11.34
CA TYR A 8 -3.99 -16.37 -11.99
C TYR A 8 -3.89 -15.28 -13.07
N ALA A 9 -4.93 -15.16 -13.90
CA ALA A 9 -4.95 -14.16 -14.97
C ALA A 9 -4.91 -12.74 -14.41
N GLU A 10 -5.70 -12.43 -13.38
CA GLU A 10 -5.70 -11.12 -12.72
C GLU A 10 -4.34 -10.80 -12.09
N LEU A 11 -3.68 -11.79 -11.48
CA LEU A 11 -2.39 -11.59 -10.83
C LEU A 11 -1.24 -11.32 -11.82
N TYR A 12 -1.28 -11.92 -13.02
CA TYR A 12 -0.17 -11.87 -13.98
C TYR A 12 -0.49 -11.18 -15.32
N ALA A 13 -1.68 -10.59 -15.46
CA ALA A 13 -2.11 -9.89 -16.67
C ALA A 13 -1.12 -8.83 -17.13
N GLU A 14 -0.61 -8.01 -16.21
CA GLU A 14 0.34 -6.93 -16.55
C GLU A 14 1.64 -7.47 -17.15
N TYR A 15 2.17 -8.60 -16.65
CA TYR A 15 3.33 -9.24 -17.26
C TYR A 15 3.02 -9.70 -18.68
N ALA A 16 1.89 -10.38 -18.90
CA ALA A 16 1.50 -10.86 -20.21
C ALA A 16 1.24 -9.73 -21.21
N MET A 17 0.59 -8.65 -20.78
CA MET A 17 0.35 -7.46 -21.59
C MET A 17 1.65 -6.74 -21.94
N GLU A 18 2.61 -6.69 -21.01
CA GLU A 18 3.95 -6.17 -21.28
C GLU A 18 4.67 -7.02 -22.34
N GLN A 19 4.60 -8.35 -22.23
CA GLN A 19 5.14 -9.26 -23.26
C GLN A 19 4.45 -9.07 -24.61
N MET A 20 3.15 -8.78 -24.64
CA MET A 20 2.43 -8.45 -25.86
C MET A 20 2.95 -7.18 -26.50
N ARG A 21 3.06 -6.07 -25.76
CA ARG A 21 3.63 -4.81 -26.27
C ARG A 21 5.03 -5.05 -26.86
N ARG A 22 5.86 -5.78 -26.13
CA ARG A 22 7.29 -5.96 -26.43
C ARG A 22 7.59 -6.98 -27.50
N TYR A 23 6.92 -8.12 -27.51
CA TYR A 23 7.25 -9.20 -28.43
C TYR A 23 6.19 -9.38 -29.53
N GLY A 24 4.99 -8.81 -29.34
CA GLY A 24 3.84 -9.02 -30.23
C GLY A 24 3.13 -10.36 -29.98
N ILE A 25 3.41 -11.02 -28.86
CA ILE A 25 2.76 -12.28 -28.47
C ILE A 25 1.43 -11.94 -27.79
N PRO A 26 0.28 -12.48 -28.20
CA PRO A 26 -1.00 -12.20 -27.55
C PRO A 26 -0.90 -12.43 -26.03
N ALA A 27 -1.37 -11.46 -25.24
CA ALA A 27 -1.39 -11.55 -23.79
C ALA A 27 -2.24 -12.75 -23.35
N SER A 28 -3.34 -13.00 -24.05
CA SER A 28 -4.22 -14.16 -23.83
C SER A 28 -3.49 -15.50 -24.01
N VAL A 29 -2.65 -15.63 -25.03
CA VAL A 29 -1.86 -16.83 -25.29
C VAL A 29 -0.82 -17.04 -24.20
N THR A 30 -0.10 -15.98 -23.83
CA THR A 30 0.90 -16.03 -22.76
C THR A 30 0.27 -16.46 -21.43
N LEU A 31 -0.87 -15.86 -21.05
CA LEU A 31 -1.61 -16.24 -19.84
C LEU A 31 -2.15 -17.68 -19.91
N ALA A 32 -2.66 -18.11 -21.06
CA ALA A 32 -3.20 -19.45 -21.22
C ALA A 32 -2.11 -20.53 -21.11
N GLN A 33 -0.92 -20.29 -21.69
CA GLN A 33 0.24 -21.15 -21.49
C GLN A 33 0.68 -21.15 -20.03
N GLY A 34 0.83 -19.96 -19.42
CA GLY A 34 1.17 -19.85 -18.00
C GLY A 34 0.20 -20.64 -17.11
N ILE A 35 -1.11 -20.54 -17.35
CA ILE A 35 -2.15 -21.31 -16.65
C ILE A 35 -1.93 -22.82 -16.81
N LEU A 36 -1.75 -23.29 -18.05
CA LEU A 36 -1.66 -24.69 -18.39
C LEU A 36 -0.38 -25.34 -17.82
N GLU A 37 0.77 -24.72 -18.08
CA GLU A 37 2.09 -25.26 -17.73
C GLU A 37 2.35 -25.20 -16.21
N SER A 38 1.84 -24.19 -15.52
CA SER A 38 2.10 -24.00 -14.09
C SER A 38 1.02 -24.60 -13.17
N SER A 39 -0.03 -25.22 -13.72
CA SER A 39 -1.25 -25.57 -12.97
C SER A 39 -1.82 -24.36 -12.21
N ASN A 40 -2.02 -23.24 -12.92
CA ASN A 40 -2.47 -21.97 -12.33
C ASN A 40 -1.53 -21.46 -11.20
N GLY A 41 -0.22 -21.60 -11.39
CA GLY A 41 0.79 -21.21 -10.41
C GLY A 41 0.86 -22.12 -9.18
N GLN A 42 0.17 -23.27 -9.20
CA GLN A 42 0.10 -24.18 -8.06
C GLN A 42 1.15 -25.29 -8.11
N SER A 43 1.78 -25.53 -9.27
CA SER A 43 2.84 -26.53 -9.40
C SER A 43 4.03 -26.21 -8.50
N GLU A 44 4.74 -27.24 -8.06
CA GLU A 44 5.94 -27.09 -7.24
C GLU A 44 7.02 -26.27 -7.96
N LEU A 45 7.22 -26.54 -9.25
CA LEU A 45 8.15 -25.82 -10.11
C LEU A 45 7.83 -24.32 -10.17
N ALA A 46 6.55 -23.96 -10.35
CA ALA A 46 6.13 -22.56 -10.37
C ALA A 46 6.33 -21.87 -9.01
N ARG A 47 6.00 -22.53 -7.90
CA ARG A 47 6.08 -21.93 -6.56
C ARG A 47 7.51 -21.81 -6.02
N LYS A 48 8.38 -22.78 -6.33
CA LYS A 48 9.75 -22.81 -5.79
C LYS A 48 10.75 -22.11 -6.69
N GLU A 49 10.57 -22.22 -8.01
CA GLU A 49 11.54 -21.72 -8.99
C GLU A 49 11.01 -20.52 -9.78
N ASN A 50 9.79 -20.05 -9.51
CA ASN A 50 9.09 -19.03 -10.30
C ASN A 50 8.96 -19.40 -11.80
N ASN A 51 9.09 -20.68 -12.16
CA ASN A 51 9.09 -21.12 -13.55
C ASN A 51 7.68 -21.52 -13.99
N HIS A 52 6.98 -20.58 -14.63
CA HIS A 52 5.57 -20.74 -14.98
C HIS A 52 5.32 -21.41 -16.34
N PHE A 53 6.37 -21.67 -17.12
CA PHE A 53 6.28 -22.16 -18.50
C PHE A 53 7.01 -23.49 -18.74
N GLY A 54 7.53 -24.12 -17.67
CA GLY A 54 8.24 -25.39 -17.78
C GLY A 54 9.56 -25.31 -18.54
N ILE A 55 10.23 -24.15 -18.55
CA ILE A 55 11.44 -23.96 -19.36
C ILE A 55 12.60 -24.76 -18.74
N LYS A 56 13.16 -25.70 -19.51
CA LYS A 56 14.31 -26.51 -19.13
C LYS A 56 15.60 -25.66 -19.16
N ALA A 57 16.47 -25.86 -18.18
CA ALA A 57 17.76 -25.18 -18.08
C ALA A 57 18.74 -25.78 -19.10
N THR A 58 19.02 -25.01 -20.15
CA THR A 58 19.97 -25.39 -21.20
C THR A 58 21.42 -25.30 -20.69
N SER A 59 22.35 -25.90 -21.44
CA SER A 59 23.77 -25.76 -21.14
C SER A 59 24.25 -24.30 -21.15
N GLU A 60 23.67 -23.48 -22.04
CA GLU A 60 23.96 -22.05 -22.16
C GLU A 60 23.47 -21.26 -20.94
N TRP A 61 22.21 -21.49 -20.51
CA TRP A 61 21.67 -20.90 -19.28
C TRP A 61 22.57 -21.15 -18.06
N ILE A 62 23.08 -22.38 -17.93
CA ILE A 62 23.97 -22.75 -16.82
C ILE A 62 25.34 -22.09 -16.97
N ALA A 63 25.87 -21.99 -18.19
CA ALA A 63 27.16 -21.35 -18.46
C ALA A 63 27.14 -19.84 -18.15
N GLU A 64 25.98 -19.20 -18.34
CA GLU A 64 25.74 -17.80 -17.99
C GLU A 64 25.47 -17.56 -16.49
N GLY A 65 25.53 -18.63 -15.68
CA GLY A 65 25.31 -18.55 -14.23
C GLY A 65 23.84 -18.60 -13.80
N GLY A 66 22.95 -19.00 -14.69
CA GLY A 66 21.53 -19.17 -14.42
C GLY A 66 21.25 -20.25 -13.36
N ARG A 67 20.35 -19.95 -12.42
CA ARG A 67 19.92 -20.90 -11.37
C ARG A 67 19.01 -21.98 -11.96
N TYR A 68 19.02 -23.18 -11.39
CA TYR A 68 18.12 -24.26 -11.81
C TYR A 68 17.72 -25.15 -10.63
N GLY A 69 16.53 -25.73 -10.72
CA GLY A 69 16.06 -26.79 -9.83
C GLY A 69 16.02 -28.15 -10.55
N LEU A 70 16.07 -29.23 -9.78
CA LEU A 70 15.97 -30.60 -10.29
C LEU A 70 14.56 -31.14 -10.07
N TYR A 71 13.90 -31.48 -11.18
CA TYR A 71 12.54 -32.04 -11.18
C TYR A 71 12.51 -33.24 -12.11
N SER A 72 11.58 -34.17 -11.87
CA SER A 72 11.39 -35.31 -12.78
C SER A 72 10.16 -35.05 -13.64
N ASP A 73 10.35 -35.05 -14.95
CA ASP A 73 9.29 -34.86 -15.95
C ASP A 73 9.29 -36.06 -16.90
N ASP A 74 9.94 -35.95 -18.07
CA ASP A 74 10.16 -37.08 -18.99
C ASP A 74 11.25 -38.03 -18.48
N LYS A 75 12.23 -37.48 -17.75
CA LYS A 75 13.39 -38.19 -17.20
C LYS A 75 13.59 -37.77 -15.74
N PRO A 76 14.20 -38.65 -14.92
CA PRO A 76 14.59 -38.27 -13.56
C PRO A 76 15.67 -37.18 -13.58
N ASN A 77 15.56 -36.23 -12.65
CA ASN A 77 16.54 -35.16 -12.41
C ASN A 77 16.81 -34.25 -13.63
N GLU A 78 15.75 -33.89 -14.36
CA GLU A 78 15.82 -32.85 -15.38
C GLU A 78 16.01 -31.48 -14.72
N LYS A 79 16.80 -30.63 -15.39
CA LYS A 79 17.12 -29.28 -14.91
C LYS A 79 16.11 -28.30 -15.47
N PHE A 80 15.42 -27.56 -14.61
CA PHE A 80 14.51 -26.48 -15.00
C PHE A 80 15.04 -25.15 -14.52
N CYS A 81 14.89 -24.10 -15.34
CA CYS A 81 15.32 -22.76 -14.98
C CYS A 81 14.66 -22.30 -13.66
N SER A 82 15.42 -21.56 -12.86
CA SER A 82 14.96 -20.91 -11.63
C SER A 82 15.16 -19.41 -11.73
N TYR A 83 14.12 -18.66 -11.42
CA TYR A 83 14.03 -17.23 -11.64
C TYR A 83 13.93 -16.45 -10.33
N ASP A 84 14.33 -15.17 -10.36
CA ASP A 84 14.19 -14.29 -9.20
C ASP A 84 12.69 -13.97 -8.97
N SER A 85 11.93 -13.76 -10.05
CA SER A 85 10.47 -13.55 -10.04
C SER A 85 9.71 -14.29 -11.14
N VAL A 86 8.38 -14.30 -11.02
CA VAL A 86 7.46 -14.76 -12.08
C VAL A 86 7.65 -13.94 -13.36
N GLY A 87 7.85 -12.63 -13.25
CA GLY A 87 8.06 -11.74 -14.41
C GLY A 87 9.27 -12.15 -15.24
N ASP A 88 10.37 -12.56 -14.61
CA ASP A 88 11.55 -13.08 -15.30
C ASP A 88 11.24 -14.34 -16.12
N SER A 89 10.34 -15.20 -15.64
CA SER A 89 9.92 -16.38 -16.40
C SER A 89 9.08 -16.02 -17.62
N TYR A 90 8.24 -14.97 -17.53
CA TYR A 90 7.47 -14.43 -18.65
C TYR A 90 8.37 -13.80 -19.71
N GLU A 91 9.41 -13.08 -19.27
CA GLU A 91 10.43 -12.52 -20.14
C GLU A 91 11.20 -13.62 -20.86
N HIS A 92 11.70 -14.62 -20.12
CA HIS A 92 12.46 -15.72 -20.71
C HIS A 92 11.60 -16.53 -21.69
N HIS A 93 10.32 -16.77 -21.37
CA HIS A 93 9.38 -17.43 -22.28
C HIS A 93 9.23 -16.65 -23.59
N SER A 94 9.01 -15.34 -23.51
CA SER A 94 8.79 -14.50 -24.70
C SER A 94 10.04 -14.39 -25.56
N ARG A 95 11.20 -14.28 -24.93
CA ARG A 95 12.51 -14.33 -25.59
C ARG A 95 12.73 -15.69 -26.26
N PHE A 96 12.44 -16.80 -25.57
CA PHE A 96 12.54 -18.14 -26.13
C PHE A 96 11.69 -18.31 -27.40
N LEU A 97 10.44 -17.83 -27.39
CA LEU A 97 9.59 -17.85 -28.58
C LEU A 97 10.16 -16.97 -29.69
N LYS A 98 10.64 -15.76 -29.36
CA LYS A 98 11.13 -14.79 -30.35
C LYS A 98 12.45 -15.20 -31.01
N GLU A 99 13.40 -15.72 -30.25
CA GLU A 99 14.75 -16.06 -30.71
C GLU A 99 14.79 -17.41 -31.42
N ASN A 100 13.87 -18.32 -31.07
CA ASN A 100 13.82 -19.62 -31.70
C ASN A 100 13.05 -19.57 -33.02
N SER A 101 13.81 -19.64 -34.12
CA SER A 101 13.29 -19.58 -35.51
C SER A 101 12.12 -20.52 -35.81
N ARG A 102 11.94 -21.61 -35.05
CA ARG A 102 10.81 -22.53 -35.22
C ARG A 102 9.45 -21.86 -34.99
N TYR A 103 9.39 -20.81 -34.18
CA TYR A 103 8.18 -20.03 -33.89
C TYR A 103 8.02 -18.78 -34.76
N SER A 104 8.91 -18.56 -35.74
CA SER A 104 8.89 -17.37 -36.60
C SER A 104 7.54 -17.13 -37.28
N ARG A 105 6.80 -18.19 -37.61
CA ARG A 105 5.46 -18.10 -38.21
C ARG A 105 4.41 -17.52 -37.27
N CYS A 106 4.56 -17.67 -35.96
CA CYS A 106 3.68 -17.01 -34.98
C CYS A 106 3.75 -15.49 -35.14
N PHE A 107 4.96 -14.95 -35.28
CA PHE A 107 5.20 -13.50 -35.39
C PHE A 107 4.84 -12.89 -36.75
N ALA A 108 4.35 -13.70 -37.70
CA ALA A 108 3.73 -13.23 -38.93
C ALA A 108 2.22 -12.97 -38.78
N LEU A 109 1.61 -13.42 -37.68
CA LEU A 109 0.21 -13.23 -37.36
C LEU A 109 -0.04 -11.90 -36.65
N SER A 110 -1.30 -11.48 -36.60
CA SER A 110 -1.71 -10.33 -35.81
C SER A 110 -1.47 -10.60 -34.31
N PRO A 111 -1.04 -9.60 -33.51
CA PRO A 111 -0.85 -9.75 -32.06
C PRO A 111 -2.12 -10.06 -31.26
N ASP A 112 -3.31 -10.00 -31.87
CA ASP A 112 -4.60 -10.37 -31.29
C ASP A 112 -5.22 -11.64 -31.91
N ASP A 113 -4.52 -12.31 -32.84
CA ASP A 113 -4.96 -13.58 -33.44
C ASP A 113 -4.58 -14.79 -32.57
N TYR A 114 -5.16 -14.87 -31.37
CA TYR A 114 -4.83 -15.93 -30.42
C TYR A 114 -5.08 -17.35 -30.97
N LYS A 115 -6.02 -17.53 -31.91
CA LYS A 115 -6.33 -18.83 -32.53
C LYS A 115 -5.20 -19.25 -33.46
N GLY A 116 -4.78 -18.35 -34.36
CA GLY A 116 -3.63 -18.59 -35.20
C GLY A 116 -2.37 -18.88 -34.37
N TRP A 117 -2.11 -18.07 -33.35
CA TRP A 117 -0.98 -18.27 -32.44
C TRP A 117 -1.00 -19.64 -31.76
N ALA A 118 -2.14 -20.08 -31.22
CA ALA A 118 -2.27 -21.39 -30.59
C ALA A 118 -1.93 -22.54 -31.56
N HIS A 119 -2.43 -22.48 -32.80
CA HIS A 119 -2.12 -23.49 -33.83
C HIS A 119 -0.66 -23.45 -34.28
N GLU A 120 -0.07 -22.27 -34.42
CA GLU A 120 1.33 -22.11 -34.79
C GLU A 120 2.29 -22.63 -33.71
N ILE A 121 2.00 -22.33 -32.44
CA ILE A 121 2.78 -22.82 -31.29
C ILE A 121 2.74 -24.35 -31.20
N GLU A 122 1.56 -24.95 -31.35
CA GLU A 122 1.40 -26.40 -31.38
C GLU A 122 2.17 -27.01 -32.54
N ARG A 123 2.01 -26.47 -33.76
CA ARG A 123 2.71 -26.96 -34.95
C ARG A 123 4.23 -26.83 -34.83
N ALA A 124 4.72 -25.79 -34.17
CA ALA A 124 6.14 -25.60 -33.87
C ALA A 124 6.68 -26.59 -32.82
N GLY A 125 5.81 -27.38 -32.20
CA GLY A 125 6.16 -28.46 -31.28
C GLY A 125 6.45 -27.98 -29.86
N TYR A 126 5.72 -26.96 -29.37
CA TYR A 126 5.81 -26.54 -27.97
C TYR A 126 5.41 -27.67 -27.02
N ALA A 127 4.34 -28.41 -27.36
CA ALA A 127 3.90 -29.61 -26.66
C ALA A 127 3.77 -30.79 -27.63
N THR A 128 3.94 -32.01 -27.13
CA THR A 128 3.94 -33.25 -27.91
C THR A 128 2.54 -33.85 -28.15
N GLY A 129 1.50 -33.35 -27.46
CA GLY A 129 0.12 -33.83 -27.60
C GLY A 129 -0.70 -33.03 -28.62
N GLY A 130 -1.46 -33.71 -29.49
CA GLY A 130 -2.22 -33.11 -30.61
C GLY A 130 -3.50 -32.34 -30.23
N HIS A 131 -3.58 -31.80 -29.01
CA HIS A 131 -4.74 -31.02 -28.51
C HIS A 131 -4.30 -29.77 -27.72
N TYR A 132 -3.05 -29.34 -27.92
CA TYR A 132 -2.49 -28.18 -27.22
C TYR A 132 -3.18 -26.90 -27.67
N ALA A 133 -3.36 -26.71 -28.98
CA ALA A 133 -4.02 -25.52 -29.52
C ALA A 133 -5.46 -25.39 -29.00
N ASP A 134 -6.22 -26.48 -29.02
CA ASP A 134 -7.59 -26.53 -28.50
C ASP A 134 -7.65 -26.22 -27.00
N SER A 135 -6.65 -26.68 -26.24
CA SER A 135 -6.58 -26.44 -24.80
C SER A 135 -6.32 -24.97 -24.49
N LEU A 136 -5.38 -24.33 -25.21
CA LEU A 136 -5.14 -22.89 -25.07
C LEU A 136 -6.37 -22.07 -25.46
N GLN A 137 -6.97 -22.34 -26.62
CA GLN A 137 -8.18 -21.62 -27.06
C GLN A 137 -9.31 -21.75 -26.04
N ARG A 138 -9.53 -22.95 -25.49
CA ARG A 138 -10.54 -23.17 -24.44
C ARG A 138 -10.24 -22.38 -23.16
N ILE A 139 -8.98 -22.32 -22.73
CA ILE A 139 -8.57 -21.52 -21.56
C ILE A 139 -8.83 -20.02 -21.83
N ILE A 140 -8.44 -19.53 -23.00
CA ILE A 140 -8.64 -18.12 -23.39
C ILE A 140 -10.12 -17.77 -23.37
N GLU A 141 -10.94 -18.52 -24.10
CA GLU A 141 -12.36 -18.21 -24.29
C GLU A 141 -13.16 -18.35 -23.00
N ARG A 142 -12.88 -19.37 -22.19
CA ARG A 142 -13.61 -19.59 -20.92
C ARG A 142 -13.31 -18.54 -19.86
N ASN A 143 -12.12 -17.93 -19.90
CA ASN A 143 -11.68 -16.94 -18.92
C ASN A 143 -11.68 -15.51 -19.47
N GLY A 144 -12.12 -15.30 -20.72
CA GLY A 144 -12.20 -13.98 -21.33
C GLY A 144 -10.85 -13.30 -21.53
N LEU A 145 -9.76 -14.05 -21.69
CA LEU A 145 -8.40 -13.51 -21.69
C LEU A 145 -8.10 -12.60 -22.90
N GLN A 146 -8.84 -12.76 -24.00
CA GLN A 146 -8.76 -11.89 -25.18
C GLN A 146 -9.14 -10.43 -24.89
N ALA A 147 -9.75 -10.14 -23.73
CA ALA A 147 -9.95 -8.77 -23.27
C ALA A 147 -8.62 -8.01 -23.07
N TYR A 148 -7.59 -8.71 -22.58
CA TYR A 148 -6.25 -8.13 -22.40
C TYR A 148 -5.59 -7.82 -23.75
N ASP A 149 -5.76 -8.68 -24.75
CA ASP A 149 -5.27 -8.43 -26.10
C ASP A 149 -5.87 -7.14 -26.66
N ARG A 150 -7.19 -7.00 -26.57
CA ARG A 150 -7.91 -5.81 -27.04
C ARG A 150 -7.44 -4.54 -26.32
N GLN A 151 -7.26 -4.61 -25.00
CA GLN A 151 -6.76 -3.48 -24.22
C GLN A 151 -5.39 -3.02 -24.71
N VAL A 152 -4.47 -3.96 -24.98
CA VAL A 152 -3.14 -3.62 -25.50
C VAL A 152 -3.23 -3.08 -26.94
N MET A 153 -4.06 -3.66 -27.80
CA MET A 153 -4.26 -3.16 -29.17
C MET A 153 -4.74 -1.71 -29.17
N GLU A 154 -5.77 -1.40 -28.38
CA GLU A 154 -6.29 -0.03 -28.23
C GLU A 154 -5.25 0.94 -27.65
N GLU A 155 -4.45 0.49 -26.68
CA GLU A 155 -3.38 1.29 -26.09
C GLU A 155 -2.30 1.64 -27.13
N MET A 156 -1.84 0.63 -27.88
CA MET A 156 -0.77 0.79 -28.87
C MET A 156 -1.24 1.69 -30.03
N GLU A 157 -2.49 1.54 -30.46
CA GLU A 157 -3.11 2.42 -31.45
C GLU A 157 -3.18 3.87 -30.96
N LYS A 158 -3.71 4.10 -29.75
CA LYS A 158 -3.80 5.45 -29.14
C LYS A 158 -2.42 6.11 -28.98
N GLN A 159 -1.39 5.33 -28.67
CA GLN A 159 -0.02 5.83 -28.50
C GLN A 159 0.74 5.94 -29.83
N GLY A 160 0.18 5.46 -30.95
CA GLY A 160 0.88 5.40 -32.24
C GLY A 160 2.12 4.49 -32.22
N LYS A 161 2.18 3.54 -31.28
CA LYS A 161 3.31 2.62 -31.12
C LYS A 161 3.10 1.35 -31.94
N LYS A 162 4.20 0.78 -32.41
CA LYS A 162 4.22 -0.54 -33.05
C LYS A 162 4.67 -1.60 -32.06
N PHE A 163 4.20 -2.83 -32.21
CA PHE A 163 4.70 -3.97 -31.46
C PHE A 163 6.15 -4.30 -31.80
N GLY A 164 6.81 -5.10 -30.96
CA GLY A 164 8.17 -5.61 -31.20
C GLY A 164 9.23 -4.94 -30.33
N VAL A 165 10.32 -5.67 -30.07
CA VAL A 165 11.34 -5.33 -29.07
C VAL A 165 12.13 -4.10 -29.48
N GLU A 166 12.26 -3.88 -30.79
CA GLU A 166 12.82 -2.71 -31.42
C GLU A 166 12.02 -1.43 -31.14
N ASN A 167 10.70 -1.53 -30.98
CA ASN A 167 9.80 -0.39 -30.73
C ASN A 167 9.46 -0.25 -29.24
N ASN A 168 9.58 -1.34 -28.48
CA ASN A 168 9.30 -1.42 -27.05
C ASN A 168 10.40 -2.27 -26.40
N PRO A 169 11.62 -1.73 -26.24
CA PRO A 169 12.67 -2.45 -25.55
C PRO A 169 12.23 -2.76 -24.11
N LEU A 170 12.82 -3.80 -23.49
CA LEU A 170 12.69 -3.94 -22.03
C LEU A 170 13.15 -2.60 -21.49
N ARG A 171 12.28 -1.90 -20.76
CA ARG A 171 12.74 -0.73 -20.02
C ARG A 171 13.83 -1.27 -19.10
N GLU A 172 15.12 -1.07 -19.43
CA GLU A 172 16.17 -1.00 -18.42
C GLU A 172 15.58 -0.09 -17.38
N ALA A 173 15.20 -0.65 -16.23
CA ALA A 173 14.33 -0.05 -15.22
C ALA A 173 14.31 1.44 -15.42
N GLU A 174 13.28 1.95 -16.14
CA GLU A 174 13.31 3.29 -16.74
C GLU A 174 13.90 4.17 -15.67
N LYS A 175 15.12 4.69 -15.89
CA LYS A 175 15.83 5.46 -14.89
C LYS A 175 15.02 6.73 -14.80
N THR A 176 13.97 6.70 -14.00
CA THR A 176 12.94 7.72 -14.01
C THR A 176 13.67 8.96 -13.58
N THR A 177 13.72 9.90 -14.51
CA THR A 177 14.57 11.08 -14.41
C THR A 177 13.96 11.97 -13.33
N GLY A 178 14.23 11.65 -12.07
CA GLY A 178 13.53 12.26 -10.94
C GLY A 178 13.63 11.49 -9.63
N TYR A 179 13.61 10.16 -9.65
CA TYR A 179 13.32 9.35 -8.47
C TYR A 179 14.09 8.03 -8.41
N SER A 180 14.47 7.58 -7.21
CA SER A 180 15.16 6.31 -6.96
C SER A 180 14.86 5.82 -5.55
N PHE A 181 14.94 4.51 -5.33
CA PHE A 181 15.01 3.94 -3.99
C PHE A 181 16.42 4.13 -3.39
N PRO A 182 16.57 4.06 -2.05
CA PRO A 182 17.83 4.34 -1.36
C PRO A 182 18.93 3.32 -1.64
N VAL A 183 18.57 2.16 -2.21
CA VAL A 183 19.48 1.09 -2.63
C VAL A 183 18.91 0.44 -3.90
N GLU A 184 19.78 0.03 -4.83
CA GLU A 184 19.40 -0.66 -6.06
C GLU A 184 19.05 -2.13 -5.82
N ARG A 185 17.91 -2.59 -6.36
CA ARG A 185 17.44 -3.97 -6.32
C ARG A 185 16.64 -4.26 -7.59
N LYS A 186 16.61 -5.51 -8.04
CA LYS A 186 15.76 -5.90 -9.18
C LYS A 186 14.27 -5.92 -8.82
N GLU A 187 13.93 -6.44 -7.65
CA GLU A 187 12.53 -6.79 -7.33
C GLU A 187 12.05 -6.24 -5.99
N PHE A 188 12.82 -6.41 -4.92
CA PHE A 188 12.40 -5.95 -3.60
C PHE A 188 13.57 -5.54 -2.71
N LEU A 189 13.27 -4.66 -1.76
CA LEU A 189 14.11 -4.35 -0.63
C LEU A 189 13.68 -5.24 0.53
N PHE A 190 14.62 -6.00 1.08
CA PHE A 190 14.37 -6.84 2.24
C PHE A 190 14.52 -6.02 3.51
N ILE A 191 13.40 -5.78 4.20
CA ILE A 191 13.35 -4.96 5.41
C ILE A 191 13.49 -5.86 6.63
N THR A 192 14.56 -5.66 7.40
CA THR A 192 14.82 -6.41 8.65
C THR A 192 14.10 -5.81 9.84
N SER A 193 13.89 -4.49 9.84
CA SER A 193 13.17 -3.77 10.90
C SER A 193 12.33 -2.63 10.28
N PRO A 194 10.99 -2.64 10.46
CA PRO A 194 10.12 -1.57 9.95
C PRO A 194 10.10 -0.35 10.88
N PHE A 195 9.52 0.75 10.41
CA PHE A 195 9.27 1.93 11.23
C PHE A 195 8.17 1.68 12.27
N GLY A 196 8.33 2.23 13.47
CA GLY A 196 7.33 2.14 14.53
C GLY A 196 7.85 1.51 15.82
N MET A 197 6.93 1.16 16.72
CA MET A 197 7.26 0.56 18.00
C MET A 197 7.64 -0.91 17.82
N GLY A 198 8.83 -1.27 18.29
CA GLY A 198 9.33 -2.65 18.26
C GLY A 198 10.12 -3.02 19.51
N GLN A 199 10.46 -4.30 19.65
CA GLN A 199 11.33 -4.76 20.74
C GLN A 199 12.74 -4.16 20.61
N ASP A 200 13.30 -3.68 21.72
CA ASP A 200 14.64 -3.13 21.76
C ASP A 200 15.66 -4.26 21.46
N PRO A 201 16.52 -4.11 20.43
CA PRO A 201 17.51 -5.13 20.08
C PRO A 201 18.49 -5.46 21.22
N ALA A 202 18.70 -4.52 22.16
CA ALA A 202 19.56 -4.72 23.33
C ALA A 202 18.79 -5.29 24.54
N ASN A 203 17.45 -5.20 24.54
CA ASN A 203 16.60 -5.73 25.61
C ASN A 203 15.18 -6.04 25.09
N SER A 204 14.89 -7.31 24.83
CA SER A 204 13.59 -7.76 24.31
C SER A 204 12.38 -7.48 25.22
N GLU A 205 12.59 -7.11 26.48
CA GLU A 205 11.53 -6.71 27.42
C GLU A 205 11.13 -5.23 27.29
N LYS A 206 11.89 -4.42 26.54
CA LYS A 206 11.61 -3.01 26.33
C LYS A 206 11.13 -2.75 24.90
N GLN A 207 10.19 -1.83 24.77
CA GLN A 207 9.77 -1.32 23.48
C GLN A 207 10.56 -0.03 23.17
N ARG A 208 11.07 0.08 21.96
CA ARG A 208 11.75 1.27 21.46
C ARG A 208 11.11 1.71 20.15
N MET A 209 10.94 3.02 19.99
CA MET A 209 10.50 3.61 18.72
C MET A 209 11.66 3.54 17.72
N HIS A 210 11.44 2.83 16.62
CA HIS A 210 12.34 2.80 15.47
C HIS A 210 11.94 3.90 14.48
N THR A 211 12.81 4.90 14.31
CA THR A 211 12.54 6.12 13.53
C THR A 211 12.94 6.01 12.05
N GLY A 212 13.05 4.79 11.53
CA GLY A 212 13.43 4.52 10.14
C GLY A 212 13.05 3.10 9.71
N ILE A 213 13.62 2.64 8.61
CA ILE A 213 13.58 1.24 8.18
C ILE A 213 15.01 0.71 8.05
N ASP A 214 15.20 -0.55 8.41
CA ASP A 214 16.47 -1.24 8.24
C ASP A 214 16.41 -2.12 7.00
N ILE A 215 17.20 -1.79 5.99
CA ILE A 215 17.26 -2.50 4.71
C ILE A 215 18.49 -3.42 4.74
N ARG A 216 18.29 -4.72 4.51
CA ARG A 216 19.39 -5.69 4.44
C ARG A 216 20.30 -5.36 3.26
N CYS A 217 21.57 -5.13 3.56
CA CYS A 217 22.58 -4.77 2.60
C CYS A 217 23.89 -5.54 2.82
N ASN A 218 24.76 -5.56 1.82
CA ASN A 218 26.09 -6.14 1.92
C ASN A 218 27.11 -5.38 1.05
N GLY A 219 27.52 -4.20 1.51
CA GLY A 219 28.37 -3.30 0.74
C GLY A 219 27.70 -2.67 -0.49
N ASP A 220 26.38 -2.58 -0.50
CA ASP A 220 25.60 -2.06 -1.62
C ASP A 220 25.81 -0.55 -1.83
N ALA A 221 25.53 -0.06 -3.04
CA ALA A 221 25.53 1.37 -3.31
C ALA A 221 24.36 2.07 -2.59
N VAL A 222 24.66 3.17 -1.90
CA VAL A 222 23.65 4.05 -1.29
C VAL A 222 23.31 5.15 -2.26
N LEU A 223 22.03 5.36 -2.55
CA LEU A 223 21.54 6.22 -3.63
C LEU A 223 20.70 7.39 -3.12
N ALA A 224 20.85 8.55 -3.74
CA ALA A 224 19.93 9.67 -3.57
C ALA A 224 18.56 9.33 -4.16
N THR A 225 17.50 9.70 -3.46
CA THR A 225 16.12 9.32 -3.77
C THR A 225 15.41 10.25 -4.74
N GLU A 226 15.84 11.51 -4.84
CA GLU A 226 15.22 12.51 -5.70
C GLU A 226 16.26 13.41 -6.40
N ASN A 227 15.84 14.07 -7.48
CA ASN A 227 16.64 15.09 -8.14
C ASN A 227 16.77 16.38 -7.32
N GLY A 228 17.93 17.05 -7.44
CA GLY A 228 18.18 18.35 -6.81
C GLY A 228 18.31 18.31 -5.29
N GLY A 229 18.67 17.16 -4.71
CA GLY A 229 18.91 17.04 -3.28
C GLY A 229 20.17 17.77 -2.84
N LYS A 230 20.15 18.42 -1.68
CA LYS A 230 21.32 19.08 -1.09
C LYS A 230 21.85 18.26 0.08
N VAL A 231 23.13 17.91 0.06
CA VAL A 231 23.78 17.22 1.19
C VAL A 231 23.95 18.22 2.34
N VAL A 232 23.26 18.00 3.45
CA VAL A 232 23.25 18.93 4.60
C VAL A 232 24.04 18.44 5.80
N ALA A 233 24.31 17.13 5.89
CA ALA A 233 25.18 16.57 6.91
C ALA A 233 25.91 15.33 6.41
N VAL A 234 27.17 15.17 6.83
CA VAL A 234 27.98 13.96 6.62
C VAL A 234 28.74 13.72 7.93
N ASN A 235 28.41 12.63 8.63
CA ASN A 235 28.95 12.34 9.97
C ASN A 235 29.43 10.88 10.04
N GLY A 236 30.72 10.62 9.89
CA GLY A 236 31.33 9.30 10.07
C GLY A 236 30.71 8.20 9.19
N LYS A 237 29.63 7.57 9.66
CA LYS A 237 28.85 6.52 8.98
C LYS A 237 27.41 6.97 8.64
N SER A 238 27.18 8.26 8.45
CA SER A 238 25.88 8.76 7.98
C SER A 238 25.98 9.93 7.01
N VAL A 239 24.98 9.99 6.12
CA VAL A 239 24.76 11.06 5.15
C VAL A 239 23.32 11.52 5.27
N THR A 240 23.09 12.83 5.21
CA THR A 240 21.74 13.40 5.18
C THR A 240 21.58 14.30 3.97
N VAL A 241 20.54 14.02 3.17
CA VAL A 241 20.16 14.78 1.97
C VAL A 241 18.82 15.45 2.21
N GLU A 242 18.72 16.73 1.85
CA GLU A 242 17.52 17.55 1.96
C GLU A 242 16.96 17.88 0.58
N TYR A 243 15.66 17.69 0.40
CA TYR A 243 14.92 18.00 -0.82
C TYR A 243 13.89 19.09 -0.51
N GLY A 244 14.00 20.24 -1.18
CA GLY A 244 13.05 21.34 -1.02
C GLY A 244 11.73 21.09 -1.76
N ARG A 245 10.63 21.63 -1.22
CA ARG A 245 9.29 21.62 -1.82
C ARG A 245 8.85 23.04 -2.15
N ARG A 246 7.86 23.17 -3.04
CA ARG A 246 7.37 24.48 -3.54
C ARG A 246 6.65 25.30 -2.47
N ASP A 247 6.06 24.64 -1.49
CA ASP A 247 5.38 25.24 -0.34
C ASP A 247 6.35 25.71 0.76
N GLY A 248 7.67 25.60 0.54
CA GLY A 248 8.70 25.93 1.51
C GLY A 248 9.00 24.82 2.52
N SER A 249 8.25 23.72 2.50
CA SER A 249 8.59 22.51 3.27
C SER A 249 9.78 21.78 2.67
N LYS A 250 10.33 20.83 3.42
CA LYS A 250 11.51 20.05 3.03
C LYS A 250 11.36 18.61 3.49
N VAL A 251 11.91 17.69 2.69
CA VAL A 251 12.06 16.29 3.06
C VAL A 251 13.53 16.00 3.29
N GLN A 252 13.85 15.44 4.44
CA GLN A 252 15.20 15.10 4.82
C GLN A 252 15.35 13.58 4.93
N CYS A 253 16.17 13.01 4.05
CA CYS A 253 16.51 11.59 4.04
C CYS A 253 17.86 11.38 4.71
N THR A 254 17.90 10.55 5.75
CA THR A 254 19.12 10.20 6.48
C THR A 254 19.47 8.73 6.24
N TYR A 255 20.69 8.51 5.79
CA TYR A 255 21.28 7.21 5.50
C TYR A 255 22.30 6.93 6.60
N MET A 256 22.09 5.92 7.44
CA MET A 256 22.99 5.54 8.52
C MET A 256 23.54 4.12 8.32
N ASN A 257 24.64 3.80 8.99
CA ASN A 257 25.43 2.58 8.76
C ASN A 257 26.05 2.52 7.35
N THR A 258 26.44 3.68 6.82
CA THR A 258 27.18 3.77 5.58
C THR A 258 28.63 3.28 5.79
N GLY A 259 29.20 2.66 4.77
CA GLY A 259 30.62 2.33 4.67
C GLY A 259 31.40 3.54 4.15
N GLU A 260 31.77 3.50 2.87
CA GLU A 260 32.44 4.62 2.21
C GLU A 260 31.41 5.72 1.85
N ILE A 261 31.73 6.98 2.09
CA ILE A 261 30.90 8.13 1.71
C ILE A 261 31.59 8.87 0.56
N SER A 262 30.86 9.09 -0.53
CA SER A 262 31.38 9.68 -1.78
C SER A 262 30.94 11.13 -2.00
N VAL A 263 30.22 11.73 -1.06
CA VAL A 263 29.70 13.11 -1.11
C VAL A 263 30.10 13.91 0.11
N LYS A 264 30.05 15.25 0.01
CA LYS A 264 30.33 16.18 1.12
C LYS A 264 29.20 17.17 1.33
N VAL A 265 29.16 17.78 2.52
CA VAL A 265 28.18 18.81 2.86
C VAL A 265 28.26 19.96 1.84
N GLY A 266 27.11 20.34 1.30
CA GLY A 266 26.96 21.36 0.27
C GLY A 266 26.77 20.81 -1.15
N ASP A 267 27.10 19.55 -1.40
CA ASP A 267 26.93 18.95 -2.73
C ASP A 267 25.44 18.89 -3.13
N THR A 268 25.18 19.05 -4.43
CA THR A 268 23.87 18.77 -5.03
C THR A 268 23.90 17.40 -5.70
N VAL A 269 22.89 16.59 -5.43
CA VAL A 269 22.80 15.20 -5.89
C VAL A 269 21.54 14.99 -6.71
N GLN A 270 21.60 14.04 -7.65
CA GLN A 270 20.47 13.63 -8.48
C GLN A 270 19.95 12.26 -8.08
N ALA A 271 18.71 11.93 -8.42
CA ALA A 271 18.14 10.62 -8.13
C ALA A 271 19.00 9.51 -8.73
N GLY A 272 19.23 8.46 -7.95
CA GLY A 272 20.09 7.33 -8.33
C GLY A 272 21.59 7.66 -8.31
N GLN A 273 22.00 8.89 -7.97
CA GLN A 273 23.40 9.21 -7.75
C GLN A 273 23.90 8.49 -6.50
N ARG A 274 25.08 7.87 -6.63
CA ARG A 274 25.74 7.20 -5.52
C ARG A 274 26.24 8.21 -4.48
N LEU A 275 25.72 8.09 -3.26
CA LEU A 275 26.12 8.84 -2.07
C LEU A 275 27.27 8.16 -1.33
N GLY A 276 27.39 6.84 -1.47
CA GLY A 276 28.37 6.02 -0.77
C GLY A 276 28.10 4.53 -0.94
N THR A 277 28.55 3.74 0.03
CA THR A 277 28.22 2.33 0.18
C THR A 277 27.61 2.07 1.55
N THR A 278 26.93 0.93 1.70
CA THR A 278 26.59 0.40 3.03
C THR A 278 27.81 -0.26 3.65
N GLY A 279 27.77 -0.49 4.95
CA GLY A 279 28.74 -1.34 5.63
C GLY A 279 28.77 -2.80 5.11
N LYS A 280 29.78 -3.57 5.54
CA LYS A 280 30.02 -4.98 5.15
C LYS A 280 29.74 -5.91 6.33
N SER A 281 29.27 -7.13 6.05
CA SER A 281 29.07 -8.22 7.03
C SER A 281 28.00 -7.94 8.11
N GLY A 282 26.75 -8.30 7.83
CA GLY A 282 25.66 -8.30 8.84
C GLY A 282 25.10 -6.92 9.21
N GLU A 283 25.59 -5.86 8.57
CA GLU A 283 25.10 -4.49 8.75
C GLU A 283 23.91 -4.21 7.81
N HIS A 284 22.89 -3.51 8.30
CA HIS A 284 21.75 -3.00 7.51
C HIS A 284 21.97 -1.52 7.21
N LEU A 285 21.42 -1.03 6.09
CA LEU A 285 21.25 0.41 5.91
C LEU A 285 20.05 0.85 6.74
N HIS A 286 20.27 1.72 7.72
CA HIS A 286 19.16 2.37 8.42
C HIS A 286 18.78 3.64 7.65
N PHE A 287 17.58 3.65 7.09
CA PHE A 287 17.05 4.73 6.26
C PHE A 287 15.92 5.45 7.01
N GLY A 288 16.14 6.71 7.36
CA GLY A 288 15.16 7.56 8.05
C GLY A 288 14.67 8.69 7.17
N VAL A 289 13.41 9.09 7.34
CA VAL A 289 12.79 10.19 6.61
C VAL A 289 12.16 11.16 7.59
N ARG A 290 12.45 12.45 7.43
CA ARG A 290 11.91 13.52 8.26
C ARG A 290 11.34 14.62 7.40
N TYR A 291 10.11 15.04 7.68
CA TYR A 291 9.52 16.24 7.07
C TYR A 291 9.84 17.45 7.94
N ILE A 292 10.21 18.54 7.29
CA ILE A 292 10.42 19.85 7.88
C ILE A 292 9.41 20.78 7.23
N HIS A 293 8.40 21.21 7.97
CA HIS A 293 7.36 22.10 7.45
C HIS A 293 7.90 23.53 7.31
N ALA A 294 7.16 24.38 6.58
CA ALA A 294 7.56 25.76 6.34
C ALA A 294 7.69 26.60 7.65
N ASP A 295 6.97 26.22 8.69
CA ASP A 295 7.05 26.81 10.04
C ASP A 295 8.26 26.31 10.86
N GLY A 296 9.06 25.39 10.30
CA GLY A 296 10.24 24.80 10.94
C GLY A 296 9.94 23.58 11.83
N THR A 297 8.68 23.19 11.98
CA THR A 297 8.31 21.97 12.71
C THR A 297 8.86 20.73 11.99
N ARG A 298 9.30 19.75 12.79
CA ARG A 298 9.98 18.54 12.29
C ARG A 298 9.23 17.30 12.71
N ARG A 299 9.01 16.38 11.77
CA ARG A 299 8.31 15.12 12.03
C ARG A 299 9.05 13.96 11.38
N GLU A 300 9.30 12.90 12.16
CA GLU A 300 9.74 11.62 11.60
C GLU A 300 8.57 10.97 10.85
N VAL A 301 8.84 10.49 9.65
CA VAL A 301 7.87 9.90 8.73
C VAL A 301 8.24 8.44 8.52
N ASP A 302 7.25 7.58 8.41
CA ASP A 302 7.47 6.20 8.00
C ASP A 302 8.12 6.18 6.60
N PRO A 303 9.37 5.70 6.46
CA PRO A 303 10.03 5.64 5.16
C PRO A 303 9.28 4.81 4.13
N ALA A 304 8.45 3.83 4.52
CA ALA A 304 7.62 3.09 3.58
C ALA A 304 6.55 3.98 2.92
N ALA A 305 6.03 4.99 3.63
CA ALA A 305 5.09 5.97 3.06
C ALA A 305 5.78 6.86 2.02
N TYR A 306 6.96 7.38 2.39
CA TYR A 306 7.79 8.15 1.48
C TYR A 306 8.18 7.33 0.24
N LEU A 307 8.63 6.07 0.42
CA LEU A 307 9.03 5.22 -0.70
C LEU A 307 7.84 4.81 -1.58
N ALA A 308 6.62 4.71 -1.04
CA ALA A 308 5.42 4.52 -1.87
C ALA A 308 5.15 5.73 -2.79
N GLU A 309 5.27 6.95 -2.25
CA GLU A 309 5.14 8.19 -3.02
C GLU A 309 6.22 8.28 -4.11
N ILE A 310 7.48 7.99 -3.76
CA ILE A 310 8.62 7.97 -4.69
C ILE A 310 8.44 6.87 -5.75
N ALA A 311 7.90 5.72 -5.36
CA ALA A 311 7.60 4.64 -6.29
C ALA A 311 6.53 5.03 -7.29
N GLN A 312 5.47 5.68 -6.84
CA GLN A 312 4.41 6.18 -7.72
C GLN A 312 4.94 7.25 -8.67
N LYS A 313 5.62 8.29 -8.15
CA LYS A 313 6.17 9.40 -8.94
C LYS A 313 7.27 8.96 -9.91
N GLY A 314 8.06 7.98 -9.49
CA GLY A 314 9.16 7.40 -10.25
C GLY A 314 8.80 6.14 -11.01
N ASN A 315 7.52 5.76 -11.09
CA ASN A 315 7.07 4.50 -11.70
C ASN A 315 7.96 3.28 -11.32
N ILE A 316 8.41 3.23 -10.06
CA ILE A 316 9.32 2.21 -9.53
C ILE A 316 8.47 1.04 -9.06
N ARG A 317 8.72 -0.15 -9.61
CA ARG A 317 7.94 -1.37 -9.30
C ARG A 317 8.50 -2.21 -8.15
N GLN A 318 9.61 -1.77 -7.53
CA GLN A 318 10.25 -2.49 -6.43
C GLN A 318 9.34 -2.56 -5.19
N GLN A 319 9.30 -3.70 -4.52
CA GLN A 319 8.53 -3.93 -3.29
C GLN A 319 9.37 -3.69 -2.02
N LEU A 320 8.73 -3.41 -0.87
CA LEU A 320 9.39 -3.38 0.44
C LEU A 320 8.92 -4.57 1.28
N MET A 321 9.69 -5.66 1.28
CA MET A 321 9.26 -6.92 1.89
C MET A 321 9.71 -7.02 3.35
N HIS A 322 8.77 -7.22 4.27
CA HIS A 322 9.02 -7.55 5.67
C HIS A 322 8.12 -8.71 6.11
N ASN A 323 8.71 -9.81 6.59
CA ASN A 323 7.98 -11.00 7.05
C ASN A 323 6.91 -11.51 6.05
N GLY A 324 7.20 -11.42 4.75
CA GLY A 324 6.30 -11.85 3.68
C GLY A 324 5.24 -10.82 3.24
N ASN A 325 5.21 -9.63 3.85
CA ASN A 325 4.27 -8.56 3.48
C ASN A 325 4.99 -7.41 2.75
N ASP A 326 4.38 -6.87 1.69
CA ASP A 326 4.83 -5.63 1.05
C ASP A 326 4.34 -4.42 1.86
N LEU A 327 5.29 -3.69 2.47
CA LEU A 327 5.03 -2.50 3.28
C LEU A 327 4.55 -1.31 2.44
N LEU A 328 4.68 -1.35 1.11
CA LEU A 328 4.14 -0.30 0.25
C LEU A 328 2.62 -0.43 0.04
N THR A 329 2.05 -1.62 0.19
CA THR A 329 0.64 -1.88 -0.12
C THR A 329 -0.32 -1.02 0.69
N LYS A 330 0.00 -0.74 1.96
CA LYS A 330 -0.76 0.18 2.82
C LYS A 330 -0.84 1.63 2.30
N TYR A 331 -0.05 1.97 1.29
CA TYR A 331 0.04 3.30 0.69
C TYR A 331 -0.23 3.33 -0.82
N LYS A 332 -0.53 2.17 -1.45
CA LYS A 332 -0.82 2.07 -2.90
C LYS A 332 -2.29 2.28 -3.26
N GLU A 333 -3.22 2.26 -2.30
CA GLU A 333 -4.67 2.39 -2.54
C GLU A 333 -5.13 3.85 -2.75
N THR A 334 -4.48 4.56 -3.67
CA THR A 334 -4.97 5.87 -4.14
C THR A 334 -4.89 5.87 -5.66
N GLU A 335 -6.07 5.80 -6.30
CA GLU A 335 -6.37 5.88 -7.73
C GLU A 335 -6.60 4.57 -8.53
N SER A 336 -7.85 4.10 -8.50
CA SER A 336 -8.61 3.81 -9.75
C SER A 336 -10.12 3.79 -9.47
N VAL A 337 -10.85 4.86 -9.78
CA VAL A 337 -12.32 4.80 -9.89
C VAL A 337 -12.77 5.62 -11.10
N LYS A 338 -13.23 4.91 -12.13
CA LYS A 338 -13.98 5.46 -13.27
C LYS A 338 -15.32 6.05 -12.78
N GLU A 339 -15.71 7.16 -13.38
CA GLU A 339 -16.95 7.88 -13.13
C GLU A 339 -18.22 7.04 -13.37
N ASN A 340 -19.27 7.38 -12.61
CA ASN A 340 -20.70 7.02 -12.75
C ASN A 340 -21.16 5.62 -12.33
N ILE A 341 -21.18 5.37 -11.03
CA ILE A 341 -22.07 4.39 -10.36
C ILE A 341 -22.87 5.16 -9.28
N PRO A 342 -24.18 4.94 -9.09
CA PRO A 342 -24.92 5.53 -7.96
C PRO A 342 -24.29 5.05 -6.65
N LEU A 343 -23.68 5.96 -5.90
CA LEU A 343 -22.91 5.64 -4.70
C LEU A 343 -23.85 5.37 -3.52
N SER A 344 -23.65 4.23 -2.84
CA SER A 344 -24.21 4.00 -1.50
C SER A 344 -23.64 5.03 -0.51
N PRO A 345 -24.31 5.29 0.63
CA PRO A 345 -23.83 6.26 1.64
C PRO A 345 -22.37 6.05 2.07
N ASP A 346 -21.92 4.79 2.21
CA ASP A 346 -20.55 4.42 2.53
C ASP A 346 -19.54 4.79 1.43
N ALA A 347 -19.94 4.64 0.16
CA ALA A 347 -19.11 4.95 -0.99
C ALA A 347 -19.07 6.48 -1.28
N TRP A 348 -20.17 7.18 -0.98
CA TRP A 348 -20.22 8.65 -1.00
C TRP A 348 -19.35 9.26 0.11
N MET A 349 -19.34 8.67 1.30
CA MET A 349 -18.43 9.09 2.39
C MET A 349 -16.96 8.85 2.08
N LYS A 350 -16.60 7.71 1.47
CA LYS A 350 -15.22 7.51 0.97
C LYS A 350 -14.82 8.63 0.00
N LYS A 351 -15.75 9.10 -0.82
CA LYS A 351 -15.53 10.21 -1.75
C LYS A 351 -15.43 11.56 -1.04
N LEU A 352 -16.23 11.82 0.00
CA LEU A 352 -16.18 13.04 0.81
C LEU A 352 -14.88 13.12 1.64
N LEU A 353 -14.39 11.98 2.12
CA LEU A 353 -13.15 11.86 2.88
C LEU A 353 -11.90 11.81 1.96
N SER A 354 -12.07 11.49 0.67
CA SER A 354 -10.97 11.49 -0.32
C SER A 354 -10.97 12.69 -1.26
N SER A 355 -11.95 13.59 -1.21
CA SER A 355 -11.93 14.79 -2.05
C SER A 355 -11.09 15.89 -1.41
N GLU A 356 -9.81 15.91 -1.76
CA GLU A 356 -8.89 17.05 -1.59
C GLU A 356 -9.31 18.30 -2.38
N ASP A 357 -10.40 18.24 -3.16
CA ASP A 357 -10.83 19.33 -4.07
C ASP A 357 -11.81 20.34 -3.46
N SER A 358 -12.04 20.30 -2.15
CA SER A 358 -12.62 21.43 -1.40
C SER A 358 -11.51 21.98 -0.54
N GLY A 359 -10.94 23.14 -0.88
CA GLY A 359 -9.81 23.79 -0.18
C GLY A 359 -10.08 24.18 1.29
N ILE A 360 -10.43 23.21 2.12
CA ILE A 360 -10.58 23.24 3.56
C ILE A 360 -9.88 21.98 4.06
N GLY A 361 -8.60 22.09 4.41
CA GLY A 361 -7.95 21.03 5.19
C GLY A 361 -8.74 20.85 6.49
N LEU A 362 -9.47 19.75 6.63
CA LEU A 362 -10.46 19.56 7.70
C LEU A 362 -9.86 19.41 9.11
N SER A 363 -8.55 19.49 9.23
CA SER A 363 -7.90 20.03 10.42
C SER A 363 -6.62 20.75 9.99
N GLY A 364 -6.66 22.09 9.95
CA GLY A 364 -5.45 22.92 9.94
C GLY A 364 -4.54 22.74 11.18
N CYS A 365 -4.76 21.68 11.97
CA CYS A 365 -3.99 21.26 13.13
C CYS A 365 -3.61 19.78 12.96
N ASN A 366 -2.35 19.52 12.58
CA ASN A 366 -1.75 18.18 12.50
C ASN A 366 -1.43 17.62 13.90
N ASP A 367 -2.45 17.49 14.76
CA ASP A 367 -2.34 16.86 16.08
C ASP A 367 -2.91 15.43 16.02
N PRO A 368 -2.12 14.38 16.35
CA PRO A 368 -2.57 12.99 16.32
C PRO A 368 -3.76 12.72 17.25
N ILE A 369 -3.96 13.52 18.30
CA ILE A 369 -5.16 13.44 19.15
C ILE A 369 -6.39 13.93 18.38
N VAL A 370 -6.24 14.97 17.57
CA VAL A 370 -7.30 15.53 16.73
C VAL A 370 -7.67 14.57 15.60
N ASP A 371 -6.68 13.92 14.99
CA ASP A 371 -6.91 12.91 13.96
C ASP A 371 -7.63 11.66 14.52
N MET A 372 -7.24 11.21 15.72
CA MET A 372 -7.95 10.15 16.43
C MET A 372 -9.36 10.56 16.85
N ALA A 373 -9.55 11.81 17.29
CA ALA A 373 -10.86 12.36 17.64
C ALA A 373 -11.78 12.44 16.42
N MET A 374 -11.25 12.87 15.27
CA MET A 374 -11.98 12.95 14.01
C MET A 374 -12.34 11.57 13.47
N THR A 375 -11.42 10.60 13.54
CA THR A 375 -11.70 9.21 13.16
C THR A 375 -12.78 8.58 14.04
N ALA A 376 -12.71 8.80 15.36
CA ALA A 376 -13.74 8.31 16.28
C ALA A 376 -15.09 9.01 16.03
N PHE A 377 -15.07 10.32 15.74
CA PHE A 377 -16.23 11.12 15.41
C PHE A 377 -16.91 10.60 14.12
N THR A 378 -16.18 10.42 13.03
CA THR A 378 -16.75 9.92 11.76
C THR A 378 -17.34 8.52 11.90
N SER A 379 -16.68 7.63 12.64
CA SER A 379 -17.18 6.27 12.86
C SER A 379 -18.39 6.23 13.81
N LEU A 380 -18.48 7.13 14.80
CA LEU A 380 -19.66 7.28 15.65
C LEU A 380 -20.85 7.87 14.89
N MET A 381 -20.60 8.82 14.00
CA MET A 381 -21.61 9.42 13.13
C MET A 381 -22.26 8.34 12.25
N LEU A 382 -21.44 7.50 11.62
CA LEU A 382 -21.92 6.40 10.79
C LEU A 382 -22.83 5.46 11.58
N LEU A 383 -22.38 5.06 12.78
CA LEU A 383 -23.15 4.20 13.66
C LEU A 383 -24.47 4.86 14.11
N ALA A 384 -24.46 6.16 14.43
CA ALA A 384 -25.65 6.90 14.85
C ALA A 384 -26.67 7.04 13.71
N VAL A 385 -26.22 7.34 12.49
CA VAL A 385 -27.07 7.49 11.30
C VAL A 385 -27.69 6.15 10.88
N GLN A 386 -26.93 5.05 10.95
CA GLN A 386 -27.44 3.71 10.66
C GLN A 386 -28.53 3.25 11.64
N ILE A 387 -28.53 3.75 12.88
CA ILE A 387 -29.54 3.41 13.90
C ILE A 387 -30.89 4.08 13.63
N ASP A 388 -30.88 5.26 13.00
CA ASP A 388 -32.08 6.08 12.82
C ASP A 388 -33.03 5.54 11.72
N ARG A 389 -32.64 4.47 10.99
CA ARG A 389 -33.41 3.81 9.91
C ARG A 389 -34.07 4.79 8.92
N LYS A 390 -33.37 5.87 8.59
CA LYS A 390 -33.81 6.88 7.62
C LYS A 390 -33.54 6.43 6.17
N GLU A 391 -34.27 6.99 5.20
CA GLU A 391 -33.99 6.76 3.77
C GLU A 391 -32.60 7.31 3.37
N GLU A 392 -31.99 6.74 2.33
CA GLU A 392 -30.59 7.04 1.95
C GLU A 392 -30.30 8.53 1.74
N GLU A 393 -31.27 9.30 1.24
CA GLU A 393 -31.11 10.75 1.01
C GLU A 393 -31.12 11.55 2.32
N GLU A 394 -31.93 11.16 3.31
CA GLU A 394 -31.93 11.77 4.64
C GLU A 394 -30.64 11.43 5.41
N GLN A 395 -30.08 10.23 5.20
CA GLN A 395 -28.79 9.85 5.78
C GLN A 395 -27.65 10.72 5.24
N LYS A 396 -27.60 10.95 3.92
CA LYS A 396 -26.60 11.83 3.29
C LYS A 396 -26.71 13.27 3.79
N ALA A 397 -27.93 13.79 3.92
CA ALA A 397 -28.17 15.13 4.45
C ALA A 397 -27.71 15.26 5.92
N ALA A 398 -28.06 14.29 6.76
CA ALA A 398 -27.66 14.27 8.18
C ALA A 398 -26.13 14.17 8.35
N ILE A 399 -25.46 13.40 7.49
CA ILE A 399 -23.98 13.30 7.46
C ILE A 399 -23.35 14.64 7.07
N SER A 400 -23.88 15.31 6.03
CA SER A 400 -23.37 16.61 5.60
C SER A 400 -23.50 17.66 6.71
N GLU A 401 -24.67 17.75 7.36
CA GLU A 401 -24.92 18.69 8.44
C GLU A 401 -24.03 18.43 9.67
N ALA A 402 -23.81 17.16 10.03
CA ALA A 402 -22.95 16.78 11.15
C ALA A 402 -21.47 17.10 10.89
N MET A 403 -21.02 17.01 9.64
CA MET A 403 -19.66 17.40 9.22
C MET A 403 -19.48 18.91 9.24
N ASP A 404 -20.45 19.66 8.71
CA ASP A 404 -20.41 21.14 8.71
C ASP A 404 -20.45 21.72 10.12
N SER A 405 -21.29 21.14 10.99
CA SER A 405 -21.45 21.58 12.38
C SER A 405 -20.44 20.97 13.36
N LYS A 406 -19.63 19.99 12.91
CA LYS A 406 -18.74 19.17 13.76
C LYS A 406 -19.45 18.62 15.00
N ARG A 407 -20.73 18.28 14.86
CA ARG A 407 -21.59 17.79 15.94
C ARG A 407 -22.33 16.53 15.50
N ILE A 408 -22.36 15.52 16.36
CA ILE A 408 -23.13 14.28 16.16
C ILE A 408 -24.15 14.14 17.28
N ASP A 409 -25.40 13.85 16.91
CA ASP A 409 -26.43 13.41 17.85
C ASP A 409 -26.24 11.93 18.19
N LEU A 410 -25.92 11.67 19.46
CA LEU A 410 -25.73 10.33 20.03
C LEU A 410 -26.94 9.87 20.86
N LYS A 411 -28.03 10.65 20.91
CA LYS A 411 -29.29 10.24 21.57
C LYS A 411 -29.80 8.86 21.12
N PRO A 412 -29.70 8.45 19.84
CA PRO A 412 -30.13 7.10 19.43
C PRO A 412 -29.36 5.96 20.13
N LEU A 413 -28.13 6.23 20.58
CA LEU A 413 -27.29 5.28 21.33
C LEU A 413 -27.59 5.28 22.83
N LEU A 414 -28.20 6.36 23.34
CA LEU A 414 -28.47 6.60 24.76
C LEU A 414 -29.92 7.09 24.95
N PRO A 415 -30.92 6.22 24.75
CA PRO A 415 -32.33 6.61 24.82
C PRO A 415 -32.77 7.12 26.20
N GLY A 416 -31.97 6.85 27.25
CA GLY A 416 -32.18 7.38 28.59
C GLY A 416 -31.79 8.85 28.76
N MET A 417 -31.28 9.54 27.73
CA MET A 417 -30.93 10.96 27.76
C MET A 417 -31.94 11.79 26.95
N LYS A 418 -32.26 13.01 27.41
CA LYS A 418 -33.08 13.96 26.65
C LYS A 418 -32.32 14.49 25.45
N THR A 419 -31.04 14.82 25.66
CA THR A 419 -30.08 15.25 24.65
C THR A 419 -28.74 14.55 24.90
N CYS A 420 -28.05 14.14 23.85
CA CYS A 420 -26.67 13.66 23.96
C CYS A 420 -25.94 13.89 22.66
N ASP A 421 -24.88 14.71 22.68
CA ASP A 421 -24.13 15.06 21.49
C ASP A 421 -22.62 14.98 21.74
N LEU A 422 -21.89 14.66 20.68
CA LEU A 422 -20.44 14.81 20.64
C LEU A 422 -20.09 15.97 19.71
N VAL A 423 -19.27 16.91 20.19
CA VAL A 423 -18.84 18.09 19.42
C VAL A 423 -17.32 18.12 19.34
N ILE A 424 -16.77 18.33 18.15
CA ILE A 424 -15.34 18.62 17.97
C ILE A 424 -15.15 20.14 17.97
N GLY A 425 -14.45 20.65 18.97
CA GLY A 425 -14.10 22.07 19.06
C GLY A 425 -13.08 22.50 18.00
N GLU A 426 -12.89 23.81 17.82
CA GLU A 426 -11.87 24.37 16.91
C GLU A 426 -10.44 23.95 17.28
N ASN A 427 -10.21 23.63 18.56
CA ASN A 427 -8.98 23.06 19.09
C ASN A 427 -8.83 21.55 18.83
N GLY A 428 -9.79 20.94 18.11
CA GLY A 428 -9.81 19.52 17.78
C GLY A 428 -10.11 18.58 18.96
N ARG A 429 -10.52 19.13 20.12
CA ARG A 429 -10.92 18.32 21.27
C ARG A 429 -12.38 17.90 21.17
N ALA A 430 -12.64 16.64 21.49
CA ALA A 430 -13.98 16.07 21.50
C ALA A 430 -14.66 16.27 22.84
N THR A 431 -15.77 17.01 22.86
CA THR A 431 -16.56 17.28 24.06
C THR A 431 -17.88 16.53 23.99
N LEU A 432 -18.10 15.63 24.96
CA LEU A 432 -19.37 14.93 25.14
C LEU A 432 -20.31 15.81 25.98
N ARG A 433 -21.50 16.08 25.46
CA ARG A 433 -22.58 16.80 26.14
C ARG A 433 -23.77 15.88 26.32
N ALA A 434 -24.30 15.75 27.52
CA ALA A 434 -25.47 14.91 27.79
C ALA A 434 -26.37 15.53 28.87
N GLU A 435 -27.68 15.48 28.67
CA GLU A 435 -28.67 16.01 29.61
C GLU A 435 -29.87 15.06 29.77
N ASN A 436 -30.36 14.90 31.00
CA ASN A 436 -31.60 14.18 31.29
C ASN A 436 -32.48 14.89 32.35
N GLY A 437 -32.41 16.22 32.43
CA GLY A 437 -33.17 17.05 33.38
C GLY A 437 -32.65 17.07 34.82
N ASN A 438 -32.07 15.96 35.32
CA ASN A 438 -31.42 15.89 36.63
C ASN A 438 -29.88 15.83 36.56
N VAL A 439 -29.36 15.54 35.36
CA VAL A 439 -27.93 15.38 35.08
C VAL A 439 -27.62 16.24 33.87
N GLN A 440 -26.59 17.08 33.99
CA GLN A 440 -26.04 17.88 32.91
C GLN A 440 -24.52 17.67 32.90
N VAL A 441 -24.04 17.01 31.86
CA VAL A 441 -22.61 16.66 31.69
C VAL A 441 -22.09 17.34 30.45
N SER A 442 -20.97 18.04 30.56
CA SER A 442 -20.20 18.58 29.44
C SER A 442 -18.72 18.37 29.73
N ARG A 443 -18.12 17.35 29.11
CA ARG A 443 -16.74 16.97 29.40
C ARG A 443 -15.95 16.67 28.14
N GLU A 444 -14.72 17.14 28.09
CA GLU A 444 -13.75 16.69 27.10
C GLU A 444 -13.44 15.19 27.31
N LEU A 445 -13.42 14.44 26.22
CA LEU A 445 -12.99 13.04 26.24
C LEU A 445 -11.47 12.99 26.34
N THR A 446 -10.98 12.10 27.21
CA THR A 446 -9.54 11.87 27.34
C THR A 446 -9.02 11.11 26.11
N VAL A 447 -7.72 11.22 25.84
CA VAL A 447 -7.05 10.47 24.77
C VAL A 447 -7.30 8.97 24.91
N ALA A 448 -7.27 8.42 26.12
CA ALA A 448 -7.52 7.00 26.36
C ALA A 448 -8.96 6.58 26.03
N GLU A 449 -9.94 7.45 26.24
CA GLU A 449 -11.34 7.19 25.87
C GLU A 449 -11.55 7.28 24.37
N LEU A 450 -10.94 8.27 23.71
CA LEU A 450 -10.93 8.40 22.25
C LEU A 450 -10.26 7.19 21.57
N SER A 451 -9.10 6.75 22.08
CA SER A 451 -8.43 5.54 21.59
C SER A 451 -9.30 4.30 21.72
N ARG A 452 -10.01 4.13 22.84
CA ARG A 452 -10.90 2.98 23.05
C ARG A 452 -12.14 3.04 22.16
N LEU A 453 -12.70 4.25 21.93
CA LEU A 453 -13.84 4.44 21.04
C LEU A 453 -13.45 4.11 19.60
N SER A 454 -12.35 4.69 19.12
CA SER A 454 -11.78 4.41 17.80
C SER A 454 -11.48 2.92 17.61
N ALA A 455 -10.78 2.30 18.56
CA ALA A 455 -10.47 0.87 18.50
C ALA A 455 -11.71 -0.04 18.49
N THR A 456 -12.79 0.35 19.17
CA THR A 456 -14.05 -0.41 19.17
C THR A 456 -14.77 -0.29 17.83
N LEU A 457 -14.83 0.93 17.28
CA LEU A 457 -15.55 1.23 16.05
C LEU A 457 -14.84 0.65 14.81
N ASN A 458 -13.51 0.70 14.80
CA ASN A 458 -12.67 0.22 13.69
C ASN A 458 -12.34 -1.28 13.77
N ASN A 459 -12.90 -2.00 14.74
CA ASN A 459 -12.68 -3.44 14.85
C ASN A 459 -13.58 -4.22 13.89
N GLY A 460 -13.01 -4.68 12.78
CA GLY A 460 -13.70 -5.49 11.75
C GLY A 460 -14.16 -6.88 12.20
N SER A 461 -13.78 -7.34 13.40
CA SER A 461 -14.24 -8.61 13.97
C SER A 461 -15.52 -8.48 14.81
N LEU A 462 -15.96 -7.27 15.14
CA LEU A 462 -17.18 -7.02 15.92
C LEU A 462 -18.38 -6.79 15.00
N SER A 463 -19.53 -7.39 15.35
CA SER A 463 -20.81 -7.05 14.72
C SER A 463 -21.23 -5.61 15.09
N GLU A 464 -22.05 -4.98 14.24
CA GLU A 464 -22.55 -3.62 14.49
C GLU A 464 -23.34 -3.51 15.81
N GLU A 465 -24.10 -4.55 16.18
CA GLU A 465 -24.76 -4.64 17.48
C GLU A 465 -23.76 -4.69 18.65
N ALA A 466 -22.65 -5.43 18.49
CA ALA A 466 -21.61 -5.50 19.51
C ALA A 466 -20.83 -4.19 19.65
N LYS A 467 -20.56 -3.49 18.54
CA LYS A 467 -19.96 -2.15 18.53
C LYS A 467 -20.87 -1.17 19.26
N ARG A 468 -22.17 -1.18 18.93
CA ARG A 468 -23.20 -0.36 19.59
C ARG A 468 -23.21 -0.56 21.10
N LEU A 469 -23.30 -1.82 21.56
CA LEU A 469 -23.38 -2.12 23.00
C LEU A 469 -22.13 -1.63 23.76
N ARG A 470 -20.95 -1.80 23.16
CA ARG A 470 -19.68 -1.34 23.75
C ARG A 470 -19.57 0.17 23.80
N VAL A 471 -19.90 0.86 22.71
CA VAL A 471 -19.90 2.34 22.65
C VAL A 471 -20.88 2.93 23.66
N THR A 472 -22.12 2.42 23.71
CA THR A 472 -23.12 2.85 24.70
C THR A 472 -22.62 2.66 26.14
N GLY A 473 -21.99 1.51 26.44
CA GLY A 473 -21.40 1.26 27.76
C GLY A 473 -20.30 2.26 28.12
N MET A 474 -19.41 2.58 27.16
CA MET A 474 -18.34 3.54 27.35
C MET A 474 -18.87 4.96 27.61
N LEU A 475 -19.84 5.43 26.83
CA LEU A 475 -20.43 6.76 27.01
C LEU A 475 -21.16 6.87 28.36
N ASN A 476 -21.91 5.84 28.75
CA ASN A 476 -22.54 5.79 30.08
C ASN A 476 -21.51 5.86 31.20
N THR A 477 -20.37 5.17 31.06
CA THR A 477 -19.29 5.21 32.06
C THR A 477 -18.72 6.63 32.21
N VAL A 478 -18.50 7.31 31.08
CA VAL A 478 -18.06 8.72 31.08
C VAL A 478 -19.05 9.61 31.81
N ILE A 479 -20.33 9.55 31.44
CA ILE A 479 -21.40 10.37 32.04
C ILE A 479 -21.53 10.11 33.54
N LEU A 480 -21.52 8.84 33.96
CA LEU A 480 -21.60 8.46 35.37
C LEU A 480 -20.39 8.95 36.17
N SER A 481 -19.18 8.82 35.61
CA SER A 481 -17.95 9.27 36.26
C SER A 481 -17.95 10.78 36.50
N GLU A 482 -18.41 11.56 35.52
CA GLU A 482 -18.49 13.01 35.63
C GLU A 482 -19.57 13.45 36.62
N THR A 483 -20.74 12.83 36.56
CA THR A 483 -21.85 13.11 37.49
C THR A 483 -21.43 12.82 38.94
N ALA A 484 -20.65 11.76 39.17
CA ALA A 484 -20.12 11.44 40.50
C ALA A 484 -19.10 12.48 40.98
N SER A 485 -18.22 12.96 40.08
CA SER A 485 -17.23 14.01 40.38
C SER A 485 -17.92 15.31 40.79
N GLN A 486 -18.91 15.77 40.01
CA GLN A 486 -19.63 17.01 40.29
C GLN A 486 -20.38 16.97 41.63
N LYS A 487 -21.02 15.83 41.95
CA LYS A 487 -21.71 15.64 43.24
C LYS A 487 -20.73 15.63 44.41
N PHE A 488 -19.54 15.06 44.23
CA PHE A 488 -18.50 15.05 45.26
C PHE A 488 -17.97 16.47 45.51
N GLU A 489 -17.70 17.25 44.46
CA GLU A 489 -17.26 18.64 44.57
C GLU A 489 -18.30 19.54 45.25
N GLN A 490 -19.58 19.38 44.91
CA GLN A 490 -20.69 20.08 45.58
C GLN A 490 -20.74 19.75 47.08
N GLY A 491 -20.67 18.47 47.46
CA GLY A 491 -20.66 18.06 48.86
C GLY A 491 -19.46 18.58 49.65
N MET A 492 -18.28 18.65 49.02
CA MET A 492 -17.07 19.23 49.62
C MET A 492 -17.18 20.74 49.81
N SER A 493 -17.75 21.46 48.84
CA SER A 493 -17.98 22.91 48.93
C SER A 493 -19.02 23.26 50.00
N GLU A 494 -20.07 22.45 50.15
CA GLU A 494 -21.07 22.62 51.20
C GLU A 494 -20.48 22.38 52.60
N GLN A 495 -19.61 21.38 52.76
CA GLN A 495 -18.87 21.16 54.01
C GLN A 495 -17.89 22.30 54.32
N GLN A 496 -17.16 22.81 53.34
CA GLN A 496 -16.26 23.95 53.53
C GLN A 496 -17.03 25.23 53.91
N GLY A 497 -18.14 25.52 53.24
CA GLY A 497 -19.01 26.66 53.58
C GLY A 497 -19.66 26.56 54.97
N GLN A 498 -20.04 25.36 55.41
CA GLN A 498 -20.50 25.14 56.79
C GLN A 498 -19.38 25.34 57.81
N THR A 499 -18.15 24.91 57.50
CA THR A 499 -16.98 25.06 58.38
C THR A 499 -16.52 26.51 58.49
N GLU A 500 -16.67 27.31 57.44
CA GLU A 500 -16.40 28.76 57.46
C GLU A 500 -17.48 29.56 58.20
N ASN A 501 -18.75 29.18 58.08
CA ASN A 501 -19.84 29.79 58.87
C ASN A 501 -19.77 29.44 60.36
N LEU A 502 -19.14 28.34 60.75
CA LEU A 502 -18.85 27.99 62.15
C LEU A 502 -17.62 28.72 62.72
N LYS A 503 -16.84 29.41 61.88
CA LYS A 503 -15.63 30.17 62.27
C LYS A 503 -15.81 31.70 62.25
N ARG A 504 -16.95 32.20 61.78
CA ARG A 504 -17.43 33.58 61.98
C ARG A 504 -18.42 33.60 63.14
#